data_AF-A0A7R9URB7-F1
#
_entry.id   AF-A0A7R9URB7-F1
#
_cell.length_a   1.000
_cell.length_b   1.000
_cell.length_c   1.000
_cell.angle_alpha   90.00
_cell.angle_beta   90.00
_cell.angle_gamma   90.00
#
_symmetry.space_group_name_H-M   'P 1'
#
loop_
_entity.id
_entity.type
_entity.pdbx_description
1 polymer ?
#
loop_
_entity_poly.entity_id
_entity_poly.type
_entity_poly.pdbx_seq_one_letter_code
_entity_poly.pdbx_strand_id
1 'polypeptide(L)'
;QPAVRLGALIGEGTYGAVYRAHVGSECAVAKRALVGVQHAADYLDTEEVLNAVLRKARPDSPHLAPFLGSASVDGVHFLLWRESGHASLRELLARGDEGVLELAMLLGVDVADRHALMREVLRQLLEGLSDVHACGIVHRDIKPENVLVDPATRTLRLIDFGSACEFGAWPFRRGYRADRGPCSTLYCPPEEL
;
A
#
# COMPACT_ATOMS: atom_id res chain seq x y z
N GLN A 1 -20.79 9.73 -9.86
CA GLN A 1 -19.76 8.81 -9.36
C GLN A 1 -20.03 7.43 -9.94
N PRO A 2 -19.00 6.64 -10.31
CA PRO A 2 -19.20 5.27 -10.78
C PRO A 2 -19.89 4.45 -9.68
N ALA A 3 -20.76 3.52 -10.08
CA ALA A 3 -21.45 2.66 -9.12
C ALA A 3 -20.45 1.70 -8.46
N VAL A 4 -20.38 1.75 -7.12
CA VAL A 4 -19.53 0.88 -6.30
C VAL A 4 -20.38 -0.23 -5.69
N ARG A 5 -19.92 -1.47 -5.84
CA ARG A 5 -20.56 -2.65 -5.22
C ARG A 5 -19.55 -3.34 -4.31
N LEU A 6 -19.81 -3.32 -3.01
CA LEU A 6 -18.97 -4.01 -2.02
C LEU A 6 -19.22 -5.53 -2.05
N GLY A 7 -18.19 -6.29 -1.71
CA GLY A 7 -18.19 -7.74 -1.58
C GLY A 7 -17.70 -8.17 -0.19
N ALA A 8 -17.10 -9.36 -0.13
CA ALA A 8 -16.62 -9.94 1.13
C ALA A 8 -15.46 -9.15 1.75
N LEU A 9 -15.38 -9.19 3.08
CA LEU A 9 -14.21 -8.73 3.84
C LEU A 9 -12.99 -9.59 3.46
N ILE A 10 -11.88 -8.94 3.11
CA ILE A 10 -10.59 -9.56 2.81
C ILE A 10 -9.74 -9.61 4.09
N GLY A 11 -9.72 -8.52 4.84
CA GLY A 11 -8.92 -8.41 6.04
C GLY A 11 -9.23 -7.15 6.85
N GLU A 12 -8.80 -7.17 8.11
CA GLU A 12 -8.95 -6.08 9.06
C GLU A 12 -7.59 -5.81 9.70
N GLY A 13 -7.13 -4.57 9.61
CA GLY A 13 -5.90 -4.09 10.24
C GLY A 13 -6.19 -3.22 11.45
N THR A 14 -5.17 -2.53 11.96
CA THR A 14 -5.31 -1.68 13.16
C THR A 14 -6.28 -0.52 13.00
N TYR A 15 -6.34 0.08 11.81
CA TYR A 15 -7.10 1.31 11.56
C TYR A 15 -8.16 1.17 10.47
N GLY A 16 -8.20 0.06 9.74
CA GLY A 16 -9.12 -0.09 8.62
C GLY A 16 -9.50 -1.54 8.29
N ALA A 17 -10.62 -1.67 7.62
CA ALA A 17 -11.13 -2.92 7.07
C ALA A 17 -11.15 -2.86 5.54
N VAL A 18 -10.67 -3.91 4.90
CA VAL A 18 -10.52 -4.02 3.44
C VAL A 18 -11.48 -5.06 2.90
N TYR A 19 -12.21 -4.70 1.86
CA TYR A 19 -13.25 -5.49 1.23
C TYR A 19 -12.94 -5.68 -0.25
N ARG A 20 -13.40 -6.80 -0.84
CA ARG A 20 -13.55 -6.88 -2.29
C ARG A 20 -14.60 -5.87 -2.73
N ALA A 21 -14.44 -5.31 -3.92
CA ALA A 21 -15.38 -4.37 -4.49
C ALA A 21 -15.39 -4.46 -6.01
N HIS A 22 -16.39 -3.85 -6.63
CA HIS A 22 -16.42 -3.56 -8.06
C HIS A 22 -16.72 -2.08 -8.26
N VAL A 23 -15.98 -1.43 -9.16
CA VAL A 23 -16.23 -0.05 -9.60
C VAL A 23 -16.62 -0.11 -11.07
N GLY A 24 -17.92 0.00 -11.35
CA GLY A 24 -18.43 -0.34 -12.68
C GLY A 24 -18.18 -1.81 -13.03
N SER A 25 -17.39 -2.06 -14.08
CA SER A 25 -16.96 -3.41 -14.51
C SER A 25 -15.59 -3.83 -13.98
N GLU A 26 -14.85 -2.93 -13.32
CA GLU A 26 -13.50 -3.21 -12.83
C GLU A 26 -13.55 -3.88 -11.44
N CYS A 27 -12.76 -4.93 -11.25
CA CYS A 27 -12.48 -5.48 -9.93
C CYS A 27 -11.64 -4.50 -9.11
N ALA A 28 -12.03 -4.32 -7.85
CA ALA A 28 -11.43 -3.35 -6.96
C ALA A 28 -11.33 -3.89 -5.53
N VAL A 29 -10.54 -3.20 -4.73
CA VAL A 29 -10.54 -3.33 -3.28
C VAL A 29 -10.99 -2.01 -2.66
N ALA A 30 -11.78 -2.11 -1.58
CA ALA A 30 -12.31 -0.97 -0.86
C ALA A 30 -11.83 -0.99 0.59
N LYS A 31 -11.21 0.08 1.07
CA LYS A 31 -10.77 0.25 2.46
C LYS A 31 -11.65 1.29 3.16
N ARG A 32 -12.09 1.01 4.37
CA ARG A 32 -12.73 1.99 5.27
C ARG A 32 -12.03 2.03 6.61
N ALA A 33 -12.24 3.11 7.35
CA ALA A 33 -11.83 3.24 8.73
C ALA A 33 -12.63 2.30 9.65
N LEU A 34 -11.99 1.83 10.72
CA LEU A 34 -12.67 1.10 11.79
C LEU A 34 -13.48 2.04 12.69
N VAL A 35 -14.68 1.61 13.05
CA VAL A 35 -15.58 2.37 13.93
C VAL A 35 -15.13 2.19 15.38
N GLY A 36 -15.05 3.28 16.13
CA GLY A 36 -14.64 3.25 17.53
C GLY A 36 -13.12 3.16 17.76
N VAL A 37 -12.32 3.04 16.70
CA VAL A 37 -10.87 3.11 16.78
C VAL A 37 -10.41 4.55 16.67
N GLN A 38 -9.68 5.01 17.70
CA GLN A 38 -9.16 6.37 17.75
C GLN A 38 -8.27 6.65 16.53
N HIS A 39 -8.53 7.76 15.84
CA HIS A 39 -7.77 8.24 14.68
C HIS A 39 -7.85 7.40 13.39
N ALA A 40 -8.64 6.33 13.36
CA ALA A 40 -8.81 5.54 12.14
C ALA A 40 -9.28 6.40 10.94
N ALA A 41 -10.20 7.34 11.18
CA ALA A 41 -10.66 8.29 10.15
C ALA A 41 -9.54 9.25 9.70
N ASP A 42 -8.76 9.81 10.63
CA ASP A 42 -7.67 10.74 10.31
C ASP A 42 -6.61 10.09 9.40
N TYR A 43 -6.29 8.81 9.64
CA TYR A 43 -5.35 8.05 8.81
C TYR A 43 -5.93 7.77 7.43
N LEU A 44 -7.22 7.42 7.35
CA LEU A 44 -7.90 7.22 6.06
C LEU A 44 -7.95 8.51 5.24
N ASP A 45 -8.26 9.64 5.85
CA ASP A 45 -8.30 10.95 5.19
C ASP A 45 -6.91 11.37 4.69
N THR A 46 -5.86 11.09 5.47
CA THR A 46 -4.47 11.30 5.06
C THR A 46 -4.12 10.43 3.87
N GLU A 47 -4.46 9.14 3.94
CA GLU A 47 -4.21 8.16 2.89
C GLU A 47 -4.89 8.56 1.56
N GLU A 48 -6.13 9.04 1.61
CA GLU A 48 -6.87 9.51 0.44
C GLU A 48 -6.11 10.62 -0.28
N VAL A 49 -5.67 11.63 0.46
CA VAL A 49 -5.00 12.80 -0.09
C VAL A 49 -3.67 12.40 -0.73
N LEU A 50 -2.86 11.62 -0.02
CA LEU A 50 -1.54 11.24 -0.51
C LEU A 50 -1.64 10.32 -1.73
N ASN A 51 -2.58 9.37 -1.74
CA ASN A 51 -2.83 8.55 -2.93
C ASN A 51 -3.36 9.38 -4.10
N ALA A 52 -4.17 10.42 -3.87
CA ALA A 52 -4.61 11.32 -4.93
C ALA A 52 -3.44 12.12 -5.54
N VAL A 53 -2.49 12.58 -4.71
CA VAL A 53 -1.25 13.24 -5.17
C VAL A 53 -0.42 12.27 -6.01
N LEU A 54 -0.17 11.07 -5.50
CA LEU A 54 0.62 10.04 -6.19
C LEU A 54 -0.01 9.64 -7.53
N ARG A 55 -1.33 9.40 -7.55
CA ARG A 55 -2.07 9.09 -8.78
C ARG A 55 -1.90 10.18 -9.84
N LYS A 56 -1.94 11.46 -9.43
CA LYS A 56 -1.80 12.59 -10.36
C LYS A 56 -0.35 12.77 -10.85
N ALA A 57 0.62 12.60 -9.96
CA ALA A 57 2.03 12.87 -10.25
C ALA A 57 2.76 11.68 -10.89
N ARG A 58 2.29 10.45 -10.63
CA ARG A 58 2.88 9.17 -11.06
C ARG A 58 1.79 8.20 -11.56
N PRO A 59 0.95 8.59 -12.54
CA PRO A 59 -0.15 7.77 -13.02
C PRO A 59 0.29 6.43 -13.64
N ASP A 60 1.51 6.40 -14.19
CA ASP A 60 2.07 5.24 -14.90
C ASP A 60 3.07 4.45 -14.05
N SER A 61 3.21 4.77 -12.76
CA SER A 61 4.11 4.01 -11.89
C SER A 61 3.61 2.56 -11.75
N PRO A 62 4.41 1.56 -12.13
CA PRO A 62 4.03 0.16 -11.96
C PRO A 62 4.22 -0.32 -10.51
N HIS A 63 4.77 0.54 -9.65
CA HIS A 63 5.14 0.22 -8.26
C HIS A 63 4.20 0.81 -7.22
N LEU A 64 3.12 1.48 -7.64
CA LEU A 64 2.09 2.01 -6.77
C LEU A 64 0.77 1.32 -7.06
N ALA A 65 0.01 0.99 -6.02
CA ALA A 65 -1.34 0.45 -6.23
C ALA A 65 -2.24 1.47 -6.96
N PRO A 66 -2.98 1.09 -8.00
CA PRO A 66 -3.73 2.04 -8.83
C PRO A 66 -4.94 2.56 -8.06
N PHE A 67 -4.79 3.75 -7.49
CA PHE A 67 -5.84 4.41 -6.73
C PHE A 67 -6.96 4.92 -7.66
N LEU A 68 -8.19 4.50 -7.39
CA LEU A 68 -9.37 4.88 -8.17
C LEU A 68 -10.07 6.12 -7.60
N GLY A 69 -9.83 6.45 -6.32
CA GLY A 69 -10.44 7.56 -5.60
C GLY A 69 -11.22 7.07 -4.39
N SER A 70 -12.25 7.80 -4.01
CA SER A 70 -13.12 7.47 -2.88
C SER A 70 -14.60 7.44 -3.27
N ALA A 71 -15.41 6.78 -2.44
CA ALA A 71 -16.86 6.75 -2.58
C ALA A 71 -17.54 6.60 -1.23
N SER A 72 -18.79 7.07 -1.15
CA SER A 72 -19.67 6.80 -0.01
C SER A 72 -20.64 5.67 -0.39
N VAL A 73 -20.65 4.60 0.40
CA VAL A 73 -21.59 3.47 0.25
C VAL A 73 -22.36 3.36 1.56
N ASP A 74 -23.69 3.50 1.50
CA ASP A 74 -24.58 3.48 2.67
C ASP A 74 -24.15 4.43 3.81
N GLY A 75 -23.62 5.61 3.43
CA GLY A 75 -23.13 6.62 4.38
C GLY A 75 -21.74 6.36 4.97
N VAL A 76 -21.05 5.30 4.54
CA VAL A 76 -19.69 4.96 4.96
C VAL A 76 -18.69 5.35 3.87
N HIS A 77 -17.63 6.06 4.25
CA HIS A 77 -16.55 6.48 3.36
C HIS A 77 -15.58 5.33 3.07
N PHE A 78 -15.29 5.10 1.79
CA PHE A 78 -14.36 4.10 1.31
C PHE A 78 -13.34 4.70 0.36
N LEU A 79 -12.10 4.25 0.49
CA LEU A 79 -11.04 4.43 -0.49
C LEU A 79 -10.98 3.21 -1.41
N LEU A 80 -10.72 3.43 -2.70
CA LEU A 80 -10.85 2.43 -3.75
C LEU A 80 -9.55 2.29 -4.53
N TRP A 81 -9.10 1.06 -4.73
CA TRP A 81 -7.99 0.73 -5.63
C TRP A 81 -8.41 -0.34 -6.61
N ARG A 82 -7.86 -0.32 -7.82
CA ARG A 82 -7.98 -1.44 -8.74
C ARG A 82 -7.32 -2.66 -8.10
N GLU A 83 -7.96 -3.82 -8.19
CA GLU A 83 -7.36 -5.05 -7.71
C GLU A 83 -6.09 -5.35 -8.53
N SER A 84 -4.94 -5.42 -7.85
CA SER A 84 -3.65 -5.53 -8.53
C SER A 84 -2.56 -6.17 -7.66
N GLY A 85 -2.85 -7.35 -7.12
CA GLY A 85 -1.87 -8.11 -6.35
C GLY A 85 -2.39 -9.52 -6.10
N HIS A 86 -1.47 -10.48 -6.15
CA HIS A 86 -1.74 -11.88 -5.82
C HIS A 86 -1.59 -12.14 -4.32
N ALA A 87 -0.45 -11.73 -3.77
CA ALA A 87 -0.10 -11.89 -2.36
C ALA A 87 0.86 -10.78 -1.92
N SER A 88 0.91 -10.52 -0.62
CA SER A 88 1.95 -9.70 -0.01
C SER A 88 3.29 -10.44 0.06
N LEU A 89 4.40 -9.71 0.12
CA LEU A 89 5.71 -10.31 0.39
C LEU A 89 5.72 -11.03 1.74
N ARG A 90 5.00 -10.54 2.75
CA ARG A 90 4.88 -11.23 4.05
C ARG A 90 4.31 -12.63 3.89
N GLU A 91 3.21 -12.79 3.16
CA GLU A 91 2.53 -14.07 2.96
C GLU A 91 3.42 -15.07 2.21
N LEU A 92 4.13 -14.60 1.18
CA LEU A 92 5.07 -15.44 0.44
C LEU A 92 6.25 -15.86 1.34
N LEU A 93 6.89 -14.91 2.02
CA LEU A 93 8.04 -15.21 2.87
C LEU A 93 7.68 -16.13 4.05
N ALA A 94 6.46 -16.03 4.59
CA ALA A 94 5.98 -16.89 5.67
C ALA A 94 5.88 -18.38 5.28
N ARG A 95 5.80 -18.68 3.97
CA ARG A 95 5.79 -20.06 3.44
C ARG A 95 7.19 -20.66 3.26
N GLY A 96 8.23 -19.94 3.67
CA GLY A 96 9.62 -20.41 3.56
C GLY A 96 10.06 -20.58 2.11
N ASP A 97 10.82 -21.65 1.83
CA ASP A 97 11.40 -21.89 0.51
C ASP A 97 10.37 -22.00 -0.61
N GLU A 98 9.19 -22.57 -0.35
CA GLU A 98 8.11 -22.65 -1.35
C GLU A 98 7.61 -21.27 -1.78
N GLY A 99 7.46 -20.35 -0.83
CA GLY A 99 7.02 -18.99 -1.14
C GLY A 99 8.11 -18.14 -1.79
N VAL A 100 9.39 -18.39 -1.47
CA VAL A 100 10.52 -17.76 -2.18
C VAL A 100 10.59 -18.27 -3.63
N LEU A 101 10.34 -19.56 -3.85
CA LEU A 101 10.25 -20.15 -5.19
C LEU A 101 9.10 -19.52 -5.99
N GLU A 102 7.92 -19.40 -5.38
CA GLU A 102 6.77 -18.75 -6.00
C GLU A 102 7.06 -17.28 -6.32
N LEU A 103 7.68 -16.53 -5.41
CA LEU A 103 8.08 -15.14 -5.65
C LEU A 103 9.01 -15.00 -6.85
N ALA A 104 10.01 -15.88 -6.98
CA ALA A 104 10.90 -15.89 -8.14
C ALA A 104 10.14 -16.15 -9.44
N MET A 105 9.20 -17.10 -9.44
CA MET A 105 8.36 -17.36 -10.60
C MET A 105 7.47 -16.17 -10.96
N LEU A 106 6.85 -15.52 -9.97
CA LEU A 106 5.97 -14.36 -10.17
C LEU A 106 6.74 -13.15 -10.73
N LEU A 107 7.99 -12.94 -10.31
CA LEU A 107 8.85 -11.88 -10.81
C LEU A 107 9.62 -12.27 -12.09
N GLY A 108 9.52 -13.52 -12.53
CA GLY A 108 10.24 -14.02 -13.71
C GLY A 108 11.76 -14.07 -13.52
N VAL A 109 12.22 -14.29 -12.29
CA VAL A 109 13.63 -14.44 -11.93
C VAL A 109 13.98 -15.92 -11.88
N ASP A 110 15.21 -16.26 -12.28
CA ASP A 110 15.72 -17.62 -12.16
C ASP A 110 15.70 -18.07 -10.69
N VAL A 111 14.96 -19.15 -10.42
CA VAL A 111 14.73 -19.73 -9.10
C VAL A 111 16.02 -20.27 -8.47
N ALA A 112 17.05 -20.56 -9.28
CA ALA A 112 18.34 -21.01 -8.81
C ALA A 112 19.20 -19.87 -8.23
N ASP A 113 18.95 -18.61 -8.60
CA ASP A 113 19.74 -17.45 -8.16
C ASP A 113 18.96 -16.59 -7.15
N ARG A 114 19.07 -16.95 -5.87
CA ARG A 114 18.50 -16.17 -4.77
C ARG A 114 19.06 -14.75 -4.68
N HIS A 115 20.30 -14.52 -5.11
CA HIS A 115 20.86 -13.18 -5.12
C HIS A 115 20.25 -12.32 -6.23
N ALA A 116 19.93 -12.91 -7.39
CA ALA A 116 19.17 -12.22 -8.43
C ALA A 116 17.77 -11.86 -7.93
N LEU A 117 17.09 -12.77 -7.23
CA LEU A 117 15.78 -12.49 -6.65
C LEU A 117 15.84 -11.32 -5.67
N MET A 118 16.81 -11.34 -4.75
CA MET A 118 16.99 -10.28 -3.77
C MET A 118 17.29 -8.93 -4.43
N ARG A 119 18.16 -8.90 -5.45
CA ARG A 119 18.44 -7.68 -6.22
C ARG A 119 17.18 -7.15 -6.91
N GLU A 120 16.38 -8.03 -7.49
CA GLU A 120 15.16 -7.63 -8.20
C GLU A 120 14.10 -7.07 -7.26
N VAL A 121 13.87 -7.72 -6.12
CA VAL A 121 12.96 -7.22 -5.07
C VAL A 121 13.42 -5.86 -4.57
N LEU A 122 14.71 -5.70 -4.23
CA LEU A 122 15.25 -4.43 -3.76
C LEU A 122 15.18 -3.33 -4.81
N ARG A 123 15.50 -3.64 -6.07
CA ARG A 123 15.43 -2.70 -7.19
C ARG A 123 14.02 -2.13 -7.33
N GLN A 124 13.01 -2.99 -7.40
CA GLN A 124 11.63 -2.56 -7.56
C GLN A 124 11.10 -1.80 -6.33
N LEU A 125 11.46 -2.21 -5.12
CA LEU A 125 11.11 -1.48 -3.90
C LEU A 125 11.70 -0.07 -3.89
N LEU A 126 12.97 0.07 -4.28
CA LEU A 126 13.65 1.36 -4.35
C LEU A 126 13.09 2.25 -5.47
N GLU A 127 12.67 1.68 -6.59
CA GLU A 127 11.99 2.41 -7.66
C GLU A 127 10.63 2.94 -7.20
N GLY A 128 9.81 2.10 -6.55
CA GLY A 128 8.55 2.54 -5.95
C GLY A 128 8.75 3.63 -4.89
N LEU A 129 9.75 3.49 -4.03
CA LEU A 129 10.10 4.53 -3.06
C LEU A 129 10.59 5.82 -3.72
N SER A 130 11.37 5.72 -4.79
CA SER A 130 11.79 6.87 -5.58
C SER A 130 10.60 7.63 -6.16
N ASP A 131 9.57 6.92 -6.65
CA ASP A 131 8.33 7.54 -7.13
C ASP A 131 7.59 8.31 -6.03
N VAL A 132 7.49 7.71 -4.84
CA VAL A 132 6.85 8.34 -3.66
C VAL A 132 7.65 9.58 -3.22
N HIS A 133 8.96 9.44 -3.06
CA HIS A 133 9.83 10.51 -2.57
C HIS A 133 9.92 11.67 -3.56
N ALA A 134 9.87 11.42 -4.86
CA ALA A 134 9.86 12.46 -5.87
C ALA A 134 8.57 13.30 -5.86
N CYS A 135 7.52 12.83 -5.18
CA CYS A 135 6.30 13.60 -4.90
C CYS A 135 6.37 14.35 -3.56
N GLY A 136 7.50 14.33 -2.86
CA GLY A 136 7.64 14.92 -1.53
C GLY A 136 6.85 14.16 -0.47
N ILE A 137 6.65 12.86 -0.64
CA ILE A 137 5.93 12.01 0.32
C ILE A 137 6.92 11.02 0.94
N VAL A 138 6.73 10.67 2.21
CA VAL A 138 7.46 9.61 2.91
C VAL A 138 6.45 8.58 3.38
N HIS A 139 6.65 7.31 3.02
CA HIS A 139 5.70 6.24 3.32
C HIS A 139 5.63 5.89 4.82
N ARG A 140 6.79 5.88 5.50
CA ARG A 140 6.97 5.60 6.95
C ARG A 140 6.50 4.23 7.48
N ASP A 141 6.09 3.30 6.62
CA ASP A 141 5.68 1.96 7.05
C ASP A 141 6.02 0.91 5.99
N ILE A 142 7.28 0.92 5.54
CA ILE A 142 7.79 -0.05 4.57
C ILE A 142 8.11 -1.35 5.30
N LYS A 143 7.35 -2.38 4.98
CA LYS A 143 7.45 -3.73 5.52
C LYS A 143 6.86 -4.74 4.54
N PRO A 144 7.18 -6.04 4.63
CA PRO A 144 6.70 -7.05 3.68
C PRO A 144 5.16 -7.13 3.56
N GLU A 145 4.42 -6.74 4.60
CA GLU A 145 2.96 -6.67 4.59
C GLU A 145 2.41 -5.61 3.62
N ASN A 146 3.16 -4.51 3.43
CA ASN A 146 2.74 -3.36 2.63
C ASN A 146 3.29 -3.39 1.19
N VAL A 147 3.68 -4.57 0.72
CA VAL A 147 4.21 -4.79 -0.63
C VAL A 147 3.49 -5.96 -1.26
N LEU A 148 2.69 -5.69 -2.29
CA LEU A 148 2.00 -6.71 -3.07
C LEU A 148 2.83 -7.12 -4.29
N VAL A 149 2.73 -8.39 -4.68
CA VAL A 149 3.28 -8.89 -5.94
C VAL A 149 2.16 -8.97 -6.97
N ASP A 150 2.29 -8.26 -8.08
CA ASP A 150 1.37 -8.35 -9.22
C ASP A 150 1.93 -9.31 -10.28
N PRO A 151 1.34 -10.50 -10.45
CA PRO A 151 1.81 -11.48 -11.44
C PRO A 151 1.56 -11.04 -12.88
N ALA A 152 0.59 -10.17 -13.13
CA ALA A 152 0.24 -9.75 -14.49
C ALA A 152 1.32 -8.84 -15.08
N THR A 153 1.93 -8.01 -14.24
CA THR A 153 2.99 -7.06 -14.62
C THR A 153 4.38 -7.48 -14.15
N ARG A 154 4.47 -8.51 -13.29
CA ARG A 154 5.70 -8.98 -12.62
C ARG A 154 6.33 -7.88 -11.75
N THR A 155 5.49 -7.03 -11.15
CA THR A 155 5.96 -5.92 -10.32
C THR A 155 5.53 -6.00 -8.87
N LEU A 156 6.35 -5.41 -8.00
CA LEU A 156 6.03 -5.10 -6.62
C LEU A 156 5.29 -3.78 -6.56
N ARG A 157 4.22 -3.73 -5.76
CA ARG A 157 3.40 -2.53 -5.55
C ARG A 157 3.34 -2.16 -4.08
N LEU A 158 3.70 -0.92 -3.77
CA LEU A 158 3.53 -0.34 -2.45
C LEU A 158 2.04 -0.05 -2.17
N ILE A 159 1.61 -0.37 -0.96
CA ILE A 159 0.25 -0.15 -0.46
C ILE A 159 0.29 0.46 0.96
N ASP A 160 -0.88 0.87 1.45
CA ASP A 160 -1.10 1.37 2.81
C ASP A 160 -0.33 2.66 3.15
N PHE A 161 -0.83 3.77 2.62
CA PHE A 161 -0.29 5.10 2.88
C PHE A 161 -0.94 5.77 4.09
N GLY A 162 -1.65 5.02 4.95
CA GLY A 162 -2.25 5.55 6.18
C GLY A 162 -1.23 6.23 7.09
N SER A 163 -0.02 5.67 7.15
CA SER A 163 1.09 6.19 7.93
C SER A 163 1.95 7.20 7.17
N ALA A 164 1.68 7.49 5.91
CA ALA A 164 2.54 8.35 5.11
C ALA A 164 2.41 9.84 5.50
N CYS A 165 3.40 10.65 5.15
CA CYS A 165 3.33 12.10 5.35
C CYS A 165 4.06 12.88 4.24
N GLU A 166 3.76 14.16 4.14
CA GLU A 166 4.49 15.08 3.25
C GLU A 166 5.83 15.51 3.86
N PHE A 167 6.85 15.65 3.02
CA PHE A 167 8.16 16.21 3.31
C PHE A 167 8.13 17.72 3.05
N GLY A 168 8.44 18.54 4.06
CA GLY A 168 8.41 19.99 3.93
C GLY A 168 8.74 20.76 5.21
N ALA A 169 8.88 22.08 5.07
CA ALA A 169 9.10 22.99 6.20
C ALA A 169 7.85 23.04 7.11
N TRP A 170 8.10 23.09 8.41
CA TRP A 170 7.06 23.31 9.42
C TRP A 170 6.28 24.60 9.12
N PRO A 171 4.95 24.68 9.35
CA PRO A 171 4.12 23.76 10.12
C PRO A 171 3.33 22.74 9.29
N PHE A 172 3.41 22.76 7.96
CA PHE A 172 2.51 21.97 7.11
C PHE A 172 3.16 20.65 6.66
N ARG A 173 3.12 19.65 7.55
CA ARG A 173 3.35 18.25 7.21
C ARG A 173 2.06 17.47 7.37
N ARG A 174 1.27 17.35 6.31
CA ARG A 174 0.06 16.51 6.34
C ARG A 174 0.46 15.07 6.67
N GLY A 175 -0.29 14.42 7.56
CA GLY A 175 -0.02 13.06 8.02
C GLY A 175 1.06 12.91 9.09
N TYR A 176 1.91 13.92 9.34
CA TYR A 176 2.91 13.84 10.40
C TYR A 176 2.29 14.10 11.79
N ARG A 177 2.67 13.28 12.77
CA ARG A 177 2.18 13.31 14.16
C ARG A 177 3.37 13.06 15.09
N ALA A 178 3.89 14.12 15.72
CA ALA A 178 5.08 14.04 16.57
C ALA A 178 4.86 13.23 17.86
N ASP A 179 3.60 13.11 18.29
CA ASP A 179 3.14 12.32 19.43
C ASP A 179 2.96 10.83 19.11
N ARG A 180 3.17 10.42 17.85
CA ARG A 180 2.92 9.06 17.39
C ARG A 180 4.16 8.50 16.74
N GLY A 181 4.76 7.55 17.45
CA GLY A 181 5.86 6.75 16.91
C GLY A 181 5.43 6.04 15.62
N PRO A 182 6.41 5.59 14.82
CA PRO A 182 6.13 4.93 13.56
C PRO A 182 5.32 3.66 13.76
N CYS A 183 4.49 3.34 12.77
CA CYS A 183 3.41 2.37 12.90
C CYS A 183 3.88 0.91 13.06
N SER A 184 5.17 0.60 12.85
CA SER A 184 5.73 -0.74 13.08
C SER A 184 7.08 -0.68 13.80
N THR A 185 7.12 -1.03 15.09
CA THR A 185 8.32 -0.93 15.94
C THR A 185 9.53 -1.69 15.40
N LEU A 186 9.34 -2.85 14.77
CA LEU A 186 10.44 -3.68 14.23
C LEU A 186 11.13 -3.07 13.00
N TYR A 187 10.46 -2.15 12.30
CA TYR A 187 10.94 -1.52 11.06
C TYR A 187 11.20 -0.02 11.25
N CYS A 188 11.09 0.46 12.50
CA CYS A 188 11.36 1.83 12.90
C CYS A 188 12.87 2.12 12.84
N PRO A 189 13.30 3.25 12.24
CA PRO A 189 14.69 3.67 12.33
C PRO A 189 15.03 4.07 13.78
N PRO A 190 16.27 3.86 14.25
CA PRO A 190 16.63 4.04 15.66
C PRO A 190 16.46 5.48 16.18
N GLU A 191 16.49 6.48 15.32
CA GLU A 191 16.20 7.88 15.66
C GLU A 191 14.72 8.18 15.95
N GLU A 192 13.81 7.26 15.65
CA GLU A 192 12.37 7.34 15.93
C GLU A 192 11.91 6.39 17.05
N LEU A 193 12.84 5.67 17.71
CA LEU A 193 12.59 4.82 18.90
C LEU A 193 12.84 5.59 20.20
#